data_AF-A0A3D0J3M0-F1
#
_entry.id   AF-A0A3D0J3M0-F1
#
_cell.length_a   1.000
_cell.length_b   1.000
_cell.length_c   1.000
_cell.angle_alpha   90.00
_cell.angle_beta   90.00
_cell.angle_gamma   90.00
#
_symmetry.space_group_name_H-M   'P 1'
#
loop_
_entity.id
_entity.type
_entity.pdbx_description
1 polymer ?
#
loop_
_entity_poly.entity_id
_entity_poly.type
_entity_poly.pdbx_seq_one_letter_code
_entity_poly.pdbx_strand_id
1 'polypeptide(L)'
;EPTNHLDLESLVWFQEYLRNYPGAILMISHDREFLNQLVGSIVEISQAKLHRYRGNYDKYVVEKAAREEQHLAAYKNQQKEIASLQQFA
;
A
#
# COMPACT_ATOMS: atom_id res chain seq x y z
N GLU A 1 -16.86 10.53 -8.56
CA GLU A 1 -15.88 11.22 -7.69
C GLU A 1 -16.59 12.23 -6.83
N PRO A 2 -16.69 12.02 -5.51
CA PRO A 2 -17.37 12.93 -4.59
C PRO A 2 -16.51 14.15 -4.18
N THR A 3 -15.33 14.33 -4.77
CA THR A 3 -14.32 15.34 -4.39
C THR A 3 -14.44 16.68 -5.09
N ASN A 4 -15.28 16.82 -6.12
CA ASN A 4 -15.28 18.01 -7.00
C ASN A 4 -16.11 19.21 -6.49
N HIS A 5 -16.78 19.08 -5.34
CA HIS A 5 -17.69 20.10 -4.79
C HIS A 5 -17.56 20.32 -3.26
N LEU A 6 -16.45 19.89 -2.65
CA LEU A 6 -16.16 20.20 -1.26
C LEU A 6 -15.10 21.30 -1.21
N ASP A 7 -15.50 22.49 -0.75
CA ASP A 7 -14.59 23.57 -0.46
C ASP A 7 -13.46 23.08 0.47
N LEU A 8 -12.24 23.57 0.27
CA LEU A 8 -11.04 23.11 0.99
C LEU A 8 -11.24 23.05 2.52
N GLU A 9 -12.03 23.97 3.08
CA GLU A 9 -12.45 23.98 4.48
C GLU A 9 -13.23 22.72 4.90
N SER A 10 -14.13 22.22 4.05
CA SER A 10 -14.92 21.02 4.34
C SER A 10 -14.04 19.77 4.37
N LEU A 11 -13.00 19.71 3.52
CA LEU A 11 -12.01 18.63 3.56
C LEU A 11 -11.16 18.68 4.84
N VAL A 12 -10.71 19.87 5.25
CA VAL A 12 -9.94 20.04 6.49
C VAL A 12 -10.78 19.65 7.71
N TRP A 13 -12.03 20.12 7.78
CA TRP A 13 -12.95 19.73 8.84
C TRP A 13 -13.19 18.21 8.87
N PHE A 14 -13.37 17.60 7.70
CA PHE A 14 -13.61 16.16 7.60
C PHE A 14 -12.39 15.34 8.05
N GLN A 15 -11.18 15.78 7.70
CA GLN A 15 -9.95 15.13 8.17
C GLN A 15 -9.84 15.19 9.69
N GLU A 16 -10.09 16.36 10.30
CA GLU A 16 -10.06 16.51 11.76
C GLU A 16 -11.15 15.69 12.45
N TYR A 17 -12.34 15.61 11.86
CA TYR A 17 -13.41 14.75 12.36
C TYR A 17 -12.99 13.27 12.37
N LEU A 18 -12.40 12.78 11.27
CA LEU A 18 -11.95 11.40 11.16
C LEU A 18 -10.78 11.07 12.10
N ARG A 19 -9.86 12.01 12.31
CA ARG A 19 -8.75 11.83 13.27
C ARG A 19 -9.23 11.65 14.70
N ASN A 20 -10.31 12.34 15.07
CA ASN A 20 -10.87 12.30 16.42
C ASN A 20 -11.98 11.24 16.58
N TYR A 21 -12.28 10.47 15.54
CA TYR A 21 -13.29 9.44 15.60
C TYR A 21 -12.84 8.28 16.52
N PRO A 22 -13.63 7.88 17.52
CA PRO A 22 -13.20 6.89 18.52
C PRO A 22 -13.21 5.43 18.00
N GLY A 23 -13.79 5.18 16.82
CA GLY A 23 -13.89 3.85 16.23
C GLY A 23 -12.81 3.55 15.20
N ALA A 24 -12.83 2.32 14.68
CA ALA A 24 -12.00 1.95 13.53
C ALA A 24 -12.64 2.45 12.23
N ILE A 25 -11.83 3.07 11.37
CA ILE A 25 -12.25 3.52 10.03
C ILE A 25 -11.58 2.62 8.99
N LEU A 26 -12.40 2.05 8.10
CA LEU A 26 -11.93 1.43 6.87
C LEU A 26 -12.32 2.36 5.72
N MET A 27 -11.33 2.77 4.92
CA MET A 27 -11.55 3.67 3.81
C MET A 27 -10.87 3.18 2.54
N ILE A 28 -11.45 3.54 1.40
CA ILE A 28 -10.89 3.30 0.07
C ILE A 28 -10.84 4.66 -0.62
N SER A 29 -9.66 5.07 -1.06
CA SER A 29 -9.44 6.33 -1.77
C SER A 29 -8.37 6.16 -2.83
N HIS A 30 -8.46 6.97 -3.88
CA HIS A 30 -7.40 7.14 -4.87
C HIS A 30 -6.51 8.36 -4.58
N ASP A 31 -6.91 9.22 -3.64
CA ASP A 31 -6.15 10.39 -3.20
C ASP A 31 -5.05 9.97 -2.20
N ARG A 32 -3.79 10.13 -2.63
CA ARG A 32 -2.62 9.71 -1.86
C ARG A 32 -2.39 10.61 -0.66
N GLU A 33 -2.52 11.93 -0.81
CA GLU A 33 -2.29 12.89 0.26
C GLU A 33 -3.32 12.70 1.38
N PHE A 34 -4.58 12.49 0.99
CA PHE A 34 -5.66 12.22 1.94
C PHE A 34 -5.41 10.93 2.73
N LEU A 35 -5.01 9.84 2.06
CA LEU A 35 -4.63 8.60 2.74
C LEU A 35 -3.44 8.86 3.66
N ASN A 36 -2.40 9.52 3.17
CA ASN A 36 -1.15 9.75 3.92
C ASN A 36 -1.39 10.50 5.24
N GLN A 37 -2.37 11.39 5.27
CA GLN A 37 -2.70 12.22 6.44
C GLN A 37 -3.65 11.55 7.45
N LEU A 38 -4.36 10.49 7.06
CA LEU A 38 -5.41 9.86 7.86
C LEU A 38 -5.16 8.41 8.23
N VAL A 39 -4.50 7.62 7.36
CA VAL A 39 -4.34 6.18 7.61
C VAL A 39 -3.09 5.87 8.42
N GLY A 40 -3.23 5.02 9.43
CA GLY A 40 -2.12 4.47 10.21
C GLY A 40 -1.63 3.09 9.72
N SER A 41 -2.34 2.47 8.79
CA SER A 41 -1.93 1.23 8.13
C SER A 41 -2.63 1.06 6.80
N ILE A 42 -1.96 0.40 5.85
CA ILE A 42 -2.51 0.10 4.52
C ILE A 42 -2.60 -1.41 4.35
N VAL A 43 -3.70 -1.85 3.74
CA VAL A 43 -3.86 -3.24 3.31
C VAL A 43 -3.90 -3.25 1.79
N GLU A 44 -2.91 -3.90 1.20
CA GLU A 44 -2.85 -4.16 -0.24
C GLU A 44 -3.43 -5.54 -0.53
N ILE A 45 -4.29 -5.60 -1.54
CA ILE A 45 -4.75 -6.86 -2.13
C ILE A 45 -3.96 -7.07 -3.41
N SER A 46 -3.09 -8.08 -3.45
CA SER A 46 -2.28 -8.41 -4.63
C SER A 46 -2.08 -9.92 -4.73
N GLN A 47 -2.13 -10.47 -5.94
CA GLN A 47 -1.92 -11.90 -6.19
C GLN A 47 -2.77 -12.83 -5.30
N ALA A 48 -4.05 -12.46 -5.09
CA ALA A 48 -4.97 -13.15 -4.17
C ALA A 48 -4.48 -13.24 -2.71
N LYS A 49 -3.55 -12.38 -2.31
CA LYS A 49 -3.02 -12.26 -0.94
C LYS A 49 -3.28 -10.87 -0.37
N LEU A 50 -3.38 -10.82 0.95
CA LEU A 50 -3.47 -9.60 1.74
C LEU A 50 -2.10 -9.27 2.31
N HIS A 51 -1.62 -8.07 2.03
CA HIS A 51 -0.37 -7.55 2.58
C HIS A 51 -0.66 -6.32 3.42
N ARG A 52 -0.31 -6.38 4.70
CA ARG A 52 -0.50 -5.26 5.63
C ARG A 52 0.81 -4.51 5.81
N TYR A 53 0.74 -3.20 5.65
CA TYR A 53 1.83 -2.26 5.83
C TYR A 53 1.48 -1.31 6.99
N ARG A 54 2.44 -1.05 7.88
CA ARG A 54 2.23 -0.18 9.03
C ARG A 54 2.77 1.22 8.73
N GLY A 55 1.95 2.22 8.99
CA GLY A 55 2.27 3.62 8.69
C GLY A 55 1.41 4.17 7.58
N ASN A 56 1.85 5.31 7.07
CA ASN A 56 1.16 6.10 6.07
C ASN A 56 1.42 5.58 4.64
N TYR A 57 0.88 6.29 3.65
CA TYR A 57 0.99 5.91 2.25
C TYR A 57 2.43 5.89 1.75
N ASP A 58 3.24 6.86 2.13
CA ASP A 58 4.63 6.94 1.66
C ASP A 58 5.46 5.74 2.13
N LYS A 59 5.30 5.34 3.39
CA LYS A 59 5.95 4.13 3.92
C LYS A 59 5.50 2.88 3.18
N TYR A 60 4.21 2.76 2.90
CA TYR A 60 3.68 1.65 2.10
C TYR A 60 4.36 1.57 0.72
N VAL A 61 4.54 2.69 0.02
CA VAL A 61 5.18 2.70 -1.30
C VAL A 61 6.62 2.19 -1.23
N VAL A 62 7.39 2.63 -0.23
CA VAL A 62 8.77 2.20 -0.03
C VAL A 62 8.84 0.70 0.32
N GLU A 63 8.03 0.25 1.28
CA GLU A 63 7.99 -1.16 1.70
C GLU A 63 7.52 -2.08 0.57
N LYS A 64 6.54 -1.64 -0.23
CA LYS A 64 6.07 -2.35 -1.41
C LYS A 64 7.18 -2.54 -2.44
N ALA A 65 7.92 -1.48 -2.77
CA ALA A 65 9.00 -1.54 -3.73
C ALA A 65 10.11 -2.51 -3.26
N ALA A 66 10.49 -2.44 -1.98
CA ALA A 66 11.47 -3.36 -1.39
C ALA A 66 11.01 -4.82 -1.46
N ARG A 67 9.72 -5.09 -1.19
CA ARG A 67 9.13 -6.42 -1.32
C ARG A 67 9.17 -6.93 -2.76
N GLU A 68 8.82 -6.08 -3.73
CA GLU A 68 8.84 -6.43 -5.15
C GLU A 68 10.25 -6.75 -5.64
N GLU A 69 11.25 -5.98 -5.20
CA GLU A 69 12.66 -6.25 -5.50
C GLU A 69 13.13 -7.59 -4.93
N GLN A 70 12.78 -7.90 -3.67
CA GLN A 70 13.08 -9.19 -3.05
C GLN A 70 12.45 -10.36 -3.82
N HIS A 71 11.19 -10.21 -4.26
CA HIS A 71 10.52 -11.24 -5.06
C HIS A 71 11.21 -11.46 -6.40
N LEU A 72 11.62 -10.39 -7.07
CA LEU A 72 12.33 -10.48 -8.34
C LEU A 72 13.71 -11.14 -8.18
N ALA A 73 14.44 -10.81 -7.11
CA ALA A 73 15.73 -11.42 -6.80
C ALA A 73 15.59 -12.92 -6.52
N ALA A 74 14.61 -13.32 -5.71
CA ALA A 74 14.32 -14.73 -5.42
C ALA A 74 13.96 -15.50 -6.69
N TYR A 75 13.11 -14.92 -7.55
CA TYR A 75 12.75 -15.51 -8.84
C TYR A 75 13.99 -15.72 -9.74
N LYS A 76 14.87 -14.72 -9.85
CA LYS A 76 16.10 -14.84 -10.65
C LYS A 76 17.03 -15.94 -10.12
N ASN A 77 17.15 -16.09 -8.80
CA ASN A 77 17.96 -17.14 -8.20
C ASN A 77 17.38 -18.53 -8.49
N GLN A 78 16.05 -18.70 -8.34
CA GLN A 78 15.37 -19.95 -8.70
C GLN A 78 15.56 -20.31 -10.17
N GLN A 79 15.46 -19.34 -11.10
CA GLN A 79 15.68 -19.61 -12.53
C GLN A 79 17.11 -20.06 -12.83
N LYS A 80 18.12 -19.48 -12.15
CA LYS A 80 19.51 -19.92 -12.29
C LYS A 80 19.74 -21.35 -11.81
N GLU A 81 19.14 -21.72 -10.67
CA GLU A 81 19.22 -23.08 -10.14
C GLU A 81 18.59 -24.09 -11.10
N ILE A 82 17.40 -23.79 -11.63
CA ILE A 82 16.71 -24.64 -12.61
C ILE A 82 17.57 -24.82 -13.87
N ALA A 83 18.12 -23.73 -14.41
CA ALA A 83 18.98 -23.78 -15.59
C ALA A 83 20.25 -24.60 -15.35
N SER A 84 20.87 -24.46 -14.17
CA SER A 84 22.02 -25.25 -13.78
C SER A 84 21.69 -26.74 -13.74
N LEU A 85 20.58 -27.14 -13.11
CA LEU A 85 20.17 -28.54 -13.01
C LEU A 85 19.88 -29.15 -14.39
N GLN A 86 19.28 -28.38 -15.30
CA GLN A 86 19.00 -28.83 -16.66
C GLN A 86 20.27 -29.01 -17.51
N GLN A 87 21.37 -28.31 -17.21
CA GLN A 87 22.65 -28.51 -17.90
C GLN A 87 23.40 -29.76 -17.46
N PHE A 88 23.10 -30.31 -16.28
CA PHE A 88 23.73 -31.51 -15.73
C PHE A 88 22.91 -32.80 -15.96
N ALA A 89 21.73 -32.70 -16.57
CA ALA A 89 20.86 -33.81 -16.93
C ALA A 89 20.98 -34.12 -18.44
#